data_AF-A0A7K5A8K0-F1
#
_entry.id   AF-A0A7K5A8K0-F1
#
_cell.length_a   1.000
_cell.length_b   1.000
_cell.length_c   1.000
_cell.angle_alpha   90.00
_cell.angle_beta   90.00
_cell.angle_gamma   90.00
#
_symmetry.space_group_name_H-M   'P 1'
#
loop_
_entity.id
_entity.type
_entity.pdbx_description
1 polymer ?
#
loop_
_entity_poly.entity_id
_entity_poly.type
_entity_poly.pdbx_seq_one_letter_code
_entity_poly.pdbx_strand_id
1 'polypeptide(L)'
;CHMVQQHPRYVAAKKNMPVHFICYTQESQSMQWYKIVEDSDDLHELDHNTSRYSIVRRDNFINFTIFKIAYKDNGIYVCDSKNLTAEKKQPHLCGTELKVMGHSNIQQIQNRNTLKDAIIIIQSILLVVFISVPMLLLLDKVSGGGESKESPEEDHTYEGLEVDQMATYEDITPFRDMKAKWTVGEHPGEE
;
A
#
# COMPACT_ATOMS: atom_id res chain seq x y z
N CYS A 1 20.69 -20.35 -16.84
CA CYS A 1 20.71 -21.58 -17.65
C CYS A 1 22.12 -21.86 -18.08
N HIS A 2 22.68 -22.99 -17.67
CA HIS A 2 24.09 -23.30 -17.89
C HIS A 2 24.37 -23.86 -19.29
N MET A 3 23.35 -24.36 -20.00
CA MET A 3 23.50 -25.01 -21.32
C MET A 3 22.87 -24.24 -22.49
N VAL A 4 21.94 -23.30 -22.22
CA VAL A 4 21.21 -22.56 -23.25
C VAL A 4 21.06 -21.09 -22.86
N GLN A 5 21.45 -20.18 -23.76
CA GLN A 5 21.29 -18.74 -23.56
C GLN A 5 20.09 -18.23 -24.36
N GLN A 6 18.99 -17.95 -23.65
CA GLN A 6 17.76 -17.43 -24.25
C GLN A 6 17.62 -15.91 -24.02
N HIS A 7 17.24 -15.19 -25.06
CA HIS A 7 17.04 -13.73 -25.05
C HIS A 7 15.84 -13.34 -25.93
N PRO A 8 15.05 -12.32 -25.55
CA PRO A 8 15.02 -11.61 -24.25
C PRO A 8 14.40 -12.46 -23.11
N ARG A 9 14.50 -12.03 -21.85
CA ARG A 9 13.88 -12.74 -20.69
C ARG A 9 12.42 -12.35 -20.44
N TYR A 10 12.08 -11.11 -20.75
CA TYR A 10 10.75 -10.56 -20.59
C TYR A 10 10.48 -9.63 -21.77
N VAL A 11 9.28 -9.74 -22.35
CA VAL A 11 8.82 -8.91 -23.46
C VAL A 11 7.43 -8.41 -23.14
N ALA A 12 7.32 -7.10 -22.93
CA ALA A 12 6.03 -6.41 -22.97
C ALA A 12 5.87 -5.75 -24.34
N ALA A 13 4.87 -6.18 -25.10
CA ALA A 13 4.66 -5.69 -26.47
C ALA A 13 3.18 -5.38 -26.73
N LYS A 14 2.93 -4.36 -27.56
CA LYS A 14 1.57 -3.99 -27.96
C LYS A 14 0.99 -5.04 -28.90
N LYS A 15 -0.32 -5.32 -28.77
CA LYS A 15 -1.06 -6.18 -29.71
C LYS A 15 -0.76 -5.84 -31.18
N ASN A 16 -0.72 -6.87 -32.03
CA ASN A 16 -0.42 -6.82 -33.47
C ASN A 16 1.03 -6.46 -33.83
N MET A 17 1.94 -6.31 -32.86
CA MET A 17 3.36 -6.18 -33.12
C MET A 17 4.02 -7.55 -33.33
N PRO A 18 5.08 -7.64 -34.15
CA PRO A 18 5.91 -8.82 -34.19
C PRO A 18 6.81 -8.89 -32.96
N VAL A 19 7.06 -10.10 -32.47
CA VAL A 19 8.06 -10.37 -31.41
C VAL A 19 8.94 -11.52 -31.84
N HIS A 20 10.21 -11.48 -31.45
CA HIS A 20 11.18 -12.52 -31.73
C HIS A 20 11.88 -12.96 -30.45
N PHE A 21 12.08 -14.26 -30.31
CA PHE A 21 12.85 -14.90 -29.25
C PHE A 21 14.01 -15.64 -29.89
N ILE A 22 15.15 -15.59 -29.23
CA ILE A 22 16.40 -16.18 -29.71
C ILE A 22 16.93 -17.10 -28.62
N CYS A 23 17.36 -18.28 -29.03
CA CYS A 23 17.96 -19.26 -28.15
C CYS A 23 19.30 -19.68 -28.76
N TYR A 24 20.40 -19.31 -28.11
CA TYR A 24 21.76 -19.66 -28.52
C TYR A 24 22.16 -21.01 -27.95
N THR A 25 22.62 -21.90 -28.83
CA THR A 25 23.00 -23.28 -28.51
C THR A 25 23.91 -23.84 -29.62
N GLN A 26 24.83 -24.72 -29.26
CA GLN A 26 25.69 -25.41 -30.23
C GLN A 26 24.94 -26.52 -30.99
N GLU A 27 23.83 -27.00 -30.43
CA GLU A 27 23.03 -28.08 -31.00
C GLU A 27 21.65 -27.58 -31.44
N SER A 28 21.60 -26.57 -32.31
CA SER A 28 20.35 -25.97 -32.78
C SER A 28 19.35 -26.97 -33.38
N GLN A 29 19.83 -28.09 -33.93
CA GLN A 29 19.01 -29.13 -34.55
C GLN A 29 18.30 -30.04 -33.54
N SER A 30 18.86 -30.20 -32.34
CA SER A 30 18.27 -30.98 -31.24
C SER A 30 17.32 -30.16 -30.37
N MET A 31 17.16 -28.86 -30.66
CA MET A 31 16.37 -27.91 -29.86
C MET A 31 15.02 -27.56 -30.50
N GLN A 32 14.06 -27.20 -29.65
CA GLN A 32 12.69 -26.87 -29.98
C GLN A 32 12.11 -25.83 -29.01
N TRP A 33 11.08 -25.12 -29.47
CA TRP A 33 10.34 -24.15 -28.67
C TRP A 33 9.10 -24.79 -28.05
N TYR A 34 8.82 -24.40 -26.81
CA TYR A 34 7.66 -24.80 -26.04
C TYR A 34 6.96 -23.57 -25.49
N LYS A 35 5.64 -23.64 -25.33
CA LYS A 35 4.84 -22.63 -24.63
C LYS A 35 4.22 -23.23 -23.38
N ILE A 36 4.45 -22.58 -22.25
CA ILE A 36 3.80 -22.84 -20.96
C ILE A 36 2.71 -21.78 -20.79
N VAL A 37 1.49 -22.22 -20.50
CA VAL A 37 0.33 -21.34 -20.29
C VAL A 37 0.26 -20.95 -18.81
N GLU A 38 -0.13 -19.70 -18.51
CA GLU A 38 -0.07 -19.08 -17.17
C GLU A 38 -0.83 -19.84 -16.04
N ASP A 39 -1.66 -20.83 -16.36
CA ASP A 39 -2.49 -21.59 -15.38
C ASP A 39 -2.43 -23.13 -15.55
N SER A 40 -1.54 -23.64 -16.41
CA SER A 40 -1.40 -25.08 -16.62
C SER A 40 0.07 -25.44 -16.78
N ASP A 41 0.51 -26.53 -16.15
CA ASP A 41 1.84 -27.11 -16.37
C ASP A 41 1.94 -27.83 -17.74
N ASP A 42 0.94 -27.63 -18.62
CA ASP A 42 0.86 -28.20 -19.95
C ASP A 42 1.84 -27.50 -20.90
N LEU A 43 2.88 -28.23 -21.30
CA LEU A 43 3.81 -27.82 -22.34
C LEU A 43 3.20 -28.00 -23.73
N HIS A 44 3.07 -26.90 -24.46
CA HIS A 44 2.64 -26.93 -25.85
C HIS A 44 3.85 -26.87 -26.77
N GLU A 45 4.03 -27.91 -27.58
CA GLU A 45 5.10 -28.01 -28.57
C GLU A 45 4.90 -27.04 -29.74
N LEU A 46 5.97 -26.33 -30.09
CA LEU A 46 6.03 -25.44 -31.25
C LEU A 46 7.14 -25.93 -32.19
N ASP A 47 6.81 -26.87 -33.08
CA ASP A 47 7.80 -27.46 -33.99
C ASP A 47 7.72 -26.96 -35.45
N HIS A 48 6.54 -26.51 -35.89
CA HIS A 48 6.30 -26.18 -37.30
C HIS A 48 5.90 -24.72 -37.52
N ASN A 49 6.29 -24.21 -38.69
CA ASN A 49 5.88 -22.88 -39.13
C ASN A 49 4.39 -22.83 -39.42
N THR A 50 3.75 -21.74 -39.02
CA THR A 50 2.34 -21.48 -39.28
C THR A 50 2.18 -20.08 -39.90
N SER A 51 0.95 -19.72 -40.27
CA SER A 51 0.64 -18.35 -40.69
C SER A 51 0.81 -17.31 -39.57
N ARG A 52 0.90 -17.75 -38.31
CA ARG A 52 0.96 -16.88 -37.11
C ARG A 52 2.38 -16.71 -36.58
N TYR A 53 3.24 -17.71 -36.74
CA TYR A 53 4.61 -17.71 -36.24
C TYR A 53 5.55 -18.55 -37.12
N SER A 54 6.85 -18.25 -37.05
CA SER A 54 7.90 -18.97 -37.76
C SER A 54 9.07 -19.30 -36.84
N ILE A 55 9.63 -20.49 -37.05
CA ILE A 55 10.83 -21.00 -36.41
C ILE A 55 11.94 -21.07 -37.46
N VAL A 56 13.09 -20.47 -37.15
CA VAL A 56 14.26 -20.49 -38.01
C VAL A 56 15.42 -21.10 -37.23
N ARG A 57 15.96 -22.21 -37.72
CA ARG A 57 17.10 -22.91 -37.14
C ARG A 57 18.36 -22.57 -37.95
N ARG A 58 19.39 -22.10 -37.26
CA ARG A 58 20.74 -21.78 -37.76
C ARG A 58 21.73 -22.52 -36.88
N ASP A 59 22.96 -22.70 -37.35
CA ASP A 59 23.93 -23.58 -36.70
C ASP A 59 24.09 -23.32 -35.19
N ASN A 60 24.13 -22.05 -34.77
CA ASN A 60 24.37 -21.61 -33.40
C ASN A 60 23.14 -21.03 -32.66
N PHE A 61 21.97 -20.97 -33.30
CA PHE A 61 20.75 -20.49 -32.64
C PHE A 61 19.46 -20.98 -33.29
N ILE A 62 18.40 -20.98 -32.50
CA ILE A 62 17.02 -21.16 -32.95
C ILE A 62 16.21 -19.91 -32.63
N ASN A 63 15.61 -19.32 -33.67
CA ASN A 63 14.74 -18.15 -33.57
C ASN A 63 13.28 -18.56 -33.64
N PHE A 64 12.47 -17.94 -32.80
CA PHE A 64 11.02 -18.03 -32.85
C PHE A 64 10.44 -16.63 -33.04
N THR A 65 9.61 -16.45 -34.05
CA THR A 65 9.00 -15.15 -34.37
C THR A 65 7.49 -15.31 -34.43
N ILE A 66 6.76 -14.51 -33.64
CA ILE A 66 5.30 -14.37 -33.78
C ILE A 66 5.05 -13.10 -34.59
N PHE A 67 4.33 -13.20 -35.71
CA PHE A 67 4.14 -12.07 -36.61
C PHE A 67 3.16 -11.01 -36.09
N LYS A 68 2.09 -11.47 -35.42
CA LYS A 68 1.00 -10.61 -34.93
C LYS A 68 0.51 -11.10 -33.57
N ILE A 69 1.14 -10.61 -32.49
CA ILE A 69 0.78 -11.02 -31.14
C ILE A 69 -0.64 -10.59 -30.74
N ALA A 70 -1.32 -11.44 -29.99
CA ALA A 70 -2.64 -11.26 -29.41
C ALA A 70 -2.62 -11.73 -27.95
N TYR A 71 -3.63 -11.36 -27.15
CA TYR A 71 -3.66 -11.71 -25.72
C TYR A 71 -3.54 -13.21 -25.43
N LYS A 72 -4.04 -14.08 -26.33
CA LYS A 72 -3.88 -15.54 -26.23
C LYS A 72 -2.43 -16.01 -26.31
N ASP A 73 -1.53 -15.17 -26.83
CA ASP A 73 -0.11 -15.48 -26.97
C ASP A 73 0.67 -15.18 -25.68
N ASN A 74 0.02 -14.61 -24.65
CA ASN A 74 0.60 -14.48 -23.30
C ASN A 74 1.04 -15.85 -22.77
N GLY A 75 2.14 -15.84 -22.02
CA GLY A 75 2.70 -17.04 -21.39
C GLY A 75 4.22 -17.04 -21.42
N ILE A 76 4.80 -18.17 -21.02
CA ILE A 76 6.24 -18.36 -20.94
C ILE A 76 6.69 -19.25 -22.09
N TYR A 77 7.65 -18.78 -22.87
CA TYR A 77 8.23 -19.52 -23.99
C TYR A 77 9.58 -20.07 -23.57
N VAL A 78 9.81 -21.37 -23.78
CA VAL A 78 11.04 -22.05 -23.38
C VAL A 78 11.67 -22.71 -24.60
N CYS A 79 12.97 -22.51 -24.76
CA CYS A 79 13.78 -23.27 -25.70
C CYS A 79 14.45 -24.43 -24.96
N ASP A 80 14.18 -25.66 -25.38
CA ASP A 80 14.74 -26.86 -24.77
C ASP A 80 14.95 -27.97 -25.81
N SER A 81 15.58 -29.06 -25.38
CA SER A 81 15.80 -30.25 -26.20
C SER A 81 14.48 -30.89 -26.63
N LYS A 82 14.43 -31.41 -27.86
CA LYS A 82 13.25 -32.07 -28.45
C LYS A 82 12.71 -33.26 -27.63
N ASN A 83 13.56 -33.89 -26.83
CA ASN A 83 13.19 -35.08 -26.06
C ASN A 83 12.44 -34.77 -24.76
N LEU A 84 12.23 -33.50 -24.43
CA LEU A 84 11.65 -33.09 -23.16
C LEU A 84 10.30 -33.77 -22.85
N THR A 85 9.41 -33.82 -23.84
CA THR A 85 8.06 -34.43 -23.72
C THR A 85 8.11 -35.95 -23.65
N ALA A 86 9.05 -36.57 -24.38
CA ALA A 86 9.24 -38.02 -24.40
C ALA A 86 9.85 -38.54 -23.08
N GLU A 87 10.71 -37.74 -22.45
CA GLU A 87 11.41 -38.09 -21.22
C GLU A 87 10.65 -37.70 -19.94
N LYS A 88 9.46 -37.08 -20.06
CA LYS A 88 8.69 -36.49 -18.92
C LYS A 88 9.55 -35.59 -18.02
N LYS A 89 10.54 -34.92 -18.60
CA LYS A 89 11.40 -34.01 -17.85
C LYS A 89 10.73 -32.65 -17.76
N GLN A 90 10.84 -32.00 -16.61
CA GLN A 90 10.44 -30.60 -16.51
C GLN A 90 11.39 -29.75 -17.37
N PRO A 91 10.85 -28.77 -18.14
CA PRO A 91 11.67 -27.84 -18.90
C PRO A 91 12.65 -27.13 -17.99
N HIS A 92 13.81 -26.78 -18.53
CA HIS A 92 14.72 -25.88 -17.83
C HIS A 92 13.99 -24.56 -17.49
N LEU A 93 14.10 -24.11 -16.22
CA LEU A 93 13.40 -22.94 -15.66
C LEU A 93 13.68 -21.57 -16.32
N CYS A 94 14.34 -21.52 -17.49
CA CYS A 94 14.72 -20.26 -18.11
C CYS A 94 13.94 -20.00 -19.40
N GLY A 95 12.77 -19.39 -19.25
CA GLY A 95 11.96 -18.94 -20.38
C GLY A 95 12.14 -17.47 -20.75
N THR A 96 11.34 -17.07 -21.72
CA THR A 96 10.99 -15.70 -22.07
C THR A 96 9.52 -15.53 -21.73
N GLU A 97 9.19 -14.61 -20.84
CA GLU A 97 7.80 -14.25 -20.57
C GLU A 97 7.33 -13.20 -21.60
N LEU A 98 6.20 -13.48 -22.27
CA LEU A 98 5.55 -12.52 -23.17
C LEU A 98 4.29 -11.98 -22.50
N LYS A 99 4.22 -10.66 -22.32
CA LYS A 99 3.03 -9.93 -21.90
C LYS A 99 2.53 -9.01 -23.01
N VAL A 100 1.38 -9.35 -23.57
CA VAL A 100 0.71 -8.52 -24.57
C VAL A 100 -0.03 -7.39 -23.87
N MET A 101 0.49 -6.19 -24.03
CA MET A 101 -0.07 -4.98 -23.46
C MET A 101 -1.35 -4.60 -24.20
N GLY A 102 -2.37 -4.21 -23.44
CA GLY A 102 -3.62 -3.74 -24.00
C GLY A 102 -3.53 -2.36 -24.63
N HIS A 103 -4.63 -1.89 -25.21
CA HIS A 103 -4.78 -0.54 -25.76
C HIS A 103 -4.82 0.56 -24.69
N SER A 104 -4.12 0.36 -23.56
CA SER A 104 -3.91 1.41 -22.58
C SER A 104 -3.03 2.46 -23.26
N ASN A 105 -3.62 3.60 -23.61
CA ASN A 105 -2.90 4.74 -24.14
C ASN A 105 -1.72 5.04 -23.20
N ILE A 106 -0.53 5.33 -23.74
CA ILE A 106 0.66 5.72 -22.96
C ILE A 106 0.28 6.84 -21.95
N GLN A 107 -0.66 7.69 -22.34
CA GLN A 107 -1.25 8.75 -21.52
C GLN A 107 -2.01 8.23 -20.28
N GLN A 108 -2.68 7.08 -20.37
CA GLN A 108 -3.37 6.43 -19.24
C GLN A 108 -2.37 5.80 -18.25
N ILE A 109 -1.23 5.31 -18.75
CA ILE A 109 -0.14 4.80 -17.91
C ILE A 109 0.59 5.96 -17.23
N GLN A 110 0.86 7.05 -17.96
CA GLN A 110 1.43 8.28 -17.39
C GLN A 110 0.52 8.88 -16.30
N ASN A 111 -0.80 8.95 -16.53
CA ASN A 111 -1.75 9.48 -15.53
C ASN A 111 -1.81 8.63 -14.24
N ARG A 112 -1.62 7.31 -14.32
CA ARG A 112 -1.51 6.47 -13.11
C ARG A 112 -0.21 6.73 -12.37
N ASN A 113 0.88 7.01 -13.08
CA ASN A 113 2.16 7.32 -12.47
C ASN A 113 2.10 8.69 -11.79
N THR A 114 1.53 9.71 -12.43
CA THR A 114 1.37 11.04 -11.82
C THR A 114 0.44 11.03 -10.61
N LEU A 115 -0.63 10.23 -10.62
CA LEU A 115 -1.50 10.06 -9.45
C LEU A 115 -0.77 9.37 -8.29
N LYS A 116 0.04 8.34 -8.58
CA LYS A 116 0.88 7.69 -7.55
C LYS A 116 1.89 8.66 -6.97
N ASP A 117 2.58 9.42 -7.82
CA ASP A 117 3.58 10.41 -7.39
C ASP A 117 2.93 11.53 -6.56
N ALA A 118 1.74 12.00 -6.95
CA ALA A 118 0.99 12.98 -6.18
C ALA A 118 0.57 12.46 -4.80
N ILE A 119 0.12 11.20 -4.70
CA ILE A 119 -0.21 10.58 -3.41
C ILE A 119 1.03 10.48 -2.52
N ILE A 120 2.18 10.06 -3.08
CA ILE A 120 3.45 9.96 -2.33
C ILE A 120 3.86 11.35 -1.80
N ILE A 121 3.74 12.39 -2.62
CA ILE A 121 4.04 13.77 -2.22
C ILE A 121 3.10 14.23 -1.10
N ILE A 122 1.79 14.06 -1.25
CA ILE A 122 0.82 14.47 -0.22
C ILE A 122 1.08 13.71 1.10
N GLN A 123 1.27 12.39 1.03
CA GLN A 123 1.54 11.57 2.21
C GLN A 123 2.83 11.98 2.92
N SER A 124 3.90 12.27 2.18
CA SER A 124 5.18 12.71 2.76
C SER A 124 5.06 14.07 3.44
N ILE A 125 4.39 15.04 2.83
CA ILE A 125 4.12 16.36 3.44
C ILE A 125 3.28 16.21 4.70
N LEU A 126 2.21 15.42 4.64
CA LEU A 126 1.30 15.21 5.77
C LEU A 126 2.03 14.60 6.97
N LEU A 127 2.89 13.60 6.74
CA LEU A 127 3.71 12.99 7.80
C LEU A 127 4.67 13.98 8.45
N VAL A 128 5.34 14.82 7.65
CA VAL A 128 6.26 15.84 8.20
C VAL A 128 5.50 16.83 9.08
N VAL A 129 4.32 17.28 8.66
CA VAL A 129 3.46 18.17 9.45
C VAL A 129 3.01 17.48 10.74
N PHE A 130 2.55 16.23 10.68
CA PHE A 130 2.09 15.49 11.86
C PHE A 130 3.21 15.11 12.84
N ILE A 131 4.46 15.05 12.41
CA ILE A 131 5.60 14.84 13.32
C ILE A 131 6.07 16.18 13.90
N SER A 132 6.20 17.21 13.05
CA SER A 132 6.73 18.51 13.45
C SER A 132 5.78 19.28 14.37
N VAL A 133 4.47 19.28 14.12
CA VAL A 133 3.52 20.05 14.95
C VAL A 133 3.47 19.55 16.40
N PRO A 134 3.29 18.25 16.70
CA PRO A 134 3.37 17.75 18.07
C PRO A 134 4.76 17.94 18.69
N MET A 135 5.84 17.76 17.92
CA MET A 135 7.21 18.03 18.42
C MET A 135 7.40 19.49 18.79
N LEU A 136 6.90 20.44 17.98
CA LEU A 136 6.95 21.87 18.28
C LEU A 136 6.08 22.22 19.49
N LEU A 137 4.88 21.66 19.62
CA LEU A 137 4.04 21.86 20.81
C LEU A 137 4.67 21.28 22.08
N LEU A 138 5.32 20.12 21.98
CA LEU A 138 6.08 19.51 23.07
C LEU A 138 7.34 20.31 23.39
N LEU A 139 8.05 20.82 22.38
CA LEU A 139 9.23 21.67 22.55
C LEU A 139 8.87 23.05 23.09
N ASP A 140 7.73 23.63 22.73
CA ASP A 140 7.27 24.91 23.28
C ASP A 140 6.89 24.75 24.76
N LYS A 141 6.39 23.56 25.14
CA LYS A 141 6.20 23.18 26.54
C LYS A 141 7.51 22.88 27.29
N VAL A 142 8.62 22.66 26.60
CA VAL A 142 9.96 22.38 27.17
C VAL A 142 10.90 23.60 27.09
N SER A 143 10.73 24.46 26.09
CA SER A 143 11.56 25.62 25.76
C SER A 143 10.88 26.96 26.08
N GLY A 144 9.55 26.94 26.31
CA GLY A 144 8.82 27.96 27.04
C GLY A 144 9.20 27.91 28.53
N GLY A 145 10.37 28.46 28.84
CA GLY A 145 10.74 29.06 30.12
C GLY A 145 10.43 28.28 31.39
N GLY A 146 11.49 27.81 32.04
CA GLY A 146 11.54 28.02 33.48
C GLY A 146 11.63 29.52 33.73
N GLU A 147 10.50 30.18 34.05
CA GLU A 147 10.24 31.37 34.90
C GLU A 147 8.69 31.49 34.91
N SER A 148 7.94 30.78 35.74
CA SER A 148 7.80 31.00 37.17
C SER A 148 7.34 29.68 37.81
N LYS A 149 8.11 29.21 38.78
CA LYS A 149 7.55 28.36 39.82
C LYS A 149 6.59 29.24 40.61
N GLU A 150 5.29 29.07 40.44
CA GLU A 150 4.41 29.26 41.59
C GLU A 150 4.07 27.85 42.05
N SER A 151 4.89 27.40 43.02
CA SER A 151 4.51 26.31 43.91
C SER A 151 3.09 26.62 44.40
N PRO A 152 2.19 25.64 44.56
CA PRO A 152 1.10 25.84 45.50
C PRO A 152 1.76 25.89 46.88
N GLU A 153 2.33 27.04 47.26
CA GLU A 153 2.57 27.33 48.66
C GLU A 153 1.18 27.41 49.27
N GLU A 154 0.86 26.36 50.02
CA GLU A 154 -0.09 26.35 51.11
C GLU A 154 0.23 27.50 52.06
N ASP A 155 -0.12 28.73 51.68
CA ASP A 155 -0.19 29.86 52.60
C ASP A 155 -1.64 29.96 53.08
N HIS A 156 -1.92 29.10 54.07
CA HIS A 156 -3.06 29.24 54.96
C HIS A 156 -2.93 30.56 55.74
N THR A 157 -3.45 31.67 55.23
CA THR A 157 -3.69 32.87 56.05
C THR A 157 -4.95 33.60 55.58
N TYR A 158 -6.08 33.10 56.06
CA TYR A 158 -7.30 33.85 56.42
C TYR A 158 -7.56 35.15 55.65
N GLU A 159 -8.05 35.05 54.42
CA GLU A 159 -8.65 36.19 53.73
C GLU A 159 -10.15 36.26 54.04
N GLY A 160 -10.48 37.13 54.99
CA GLY A 160 -11.65 38.00 54.92
C GLY A 160 -13.02 37.34 55.12
N LEU A 161 -13.44 37.20 56.38
CA LEU A 161 -14.86 37.14 56.71
C LEU A 161 -15.53 38.42 56.16
N GLU A 162 -16.38 38.28 55.15
CA GLU A 162 -17.24 39.37 54.67
C GLU A 162 -18.19 39.76 55.80
N VAL A 163 -17.86 40.83 56.53
CA VAL A 163 -18.75 41.43 57.52
C VAL A 163 -19.68 42.40 56.80
N ASP A 164 -20.89 41.92 56.48
CA ASP A 164 -22.01 42.78 56.10
C ASP A 164 -22.17 43.88 57.18
N GLN A 165 -22.28 45.12 56.72
CA GLN A 165 -22.41 46.30 57.59
C GLN A 165 -23.62 46.19 58.52
N MET A 166 -23.33 45.86 59.77
CA MET A 166 -23.78 46.52 61.01
C MET A 166 -25.24 46.99 61.06
N ALA A 167 -26.06 46.29 61.84
CA ALA A 167 -27.08 46.93 62.67
C ALA A 167 -26.49 47.15 64.07
N THR A 168 -26.32 48.41 64.46
CA THR A 168 -25.87 48.81 65.80
C THR A 168 -26.87 48.36 66.87
N TYR A 169 -26.35 47.91 68.00
CA TYR A 169 -27.10 47.41 69.16
C TYR A 169 -27.88 48.52 69.87
N GLU A 170 -28.88 49.14 69.23
CA GLU A 170 -29.93 49.93 69.92
C GLU A 170 -31.31 49.88 69.24
N ASP A 171 -31.49 49.26 68.07
CA ASP A 171 -32.77 49.25 67.33
C ASP A 171 -33.45 47.87 67.20
N ILE A 172 -33.15 46.93 68.10
CA ILE A 172 -33.94 45.69 68.19
C ILE A 172 -35.24 45.99 68.94
N THR A 173 -36.29 46.32 68.19
CA THR A 173 -37.66 46.36 68.73
C THR A 173 -38.08 44.96 69.20
N PRO A 174 -38.64 44.78 70.41
CA PRO A 174 -38.97 43.45 70.91
C PRO A 174 -40.15 42.85 70.14
N PHE A 175 -39.92 41.62 69.67
CA PHE A 175 -40.86 40.59 69.25
C PHE A 175 -42.36 40.92 69.37
N ARG A 176 -43.02 41.03 68.21
CA ARG A 176 -44.46 40.75 68.08
C ARG A 176 -44.70 39.67 67.02
N ASP A 177 -45.08 38.53 67.57
CA ASP A 177 -45.99 37.51 67.07
C ASP A 177 -45.91 37.00 65.63
N MET A 178 -45.63 35.69 65.62
CA MET A 178 -46.36 34.68 64.87
C MET A 178 -45.94 34.38 63.42
N LYS A 179 -45.21 33.24 63.37
CA LYS A 179 -45.66 31.99 62.71
C LYS A 179 -44.99 31.68 61.37
N ALA A 180 -43.74 31.27 61.44
CA ALA A 180 -43.15 30.35 60.46
C ALA A 180 -42.92 28.98 61.12
N LYS A 181 -43.99 28.18 61.18
CA LYS A 181 -43.94 26.74 61.42
C LYS A 181 -43.79 26.08 60.06
N TRP A 182 -42.67 25.40 59.80
CA TRP A 182 -42.62 24.15 59.02
C TRP A 182 -41.37 23.36 59.42
N THR A 183 -41.45 22.66 60.54
CA THR A 183 -40.72 21.41 60.72
C THR A 183 -41.72 20.26 60.66
N VAL A 184 -41.18 19.10 60.29
CA VAL A 184 -41.77 17.76 60.42
C VAL A 184 -42.61 17.32 59.22
N GLY A 185 -41.93 16.57 58.34
CA GLY A 185 -42.57 15.55 57.52
C GLY A 185 -42.84 14.29 58.36
N GLU A 186 -43.87 13.57 57.91
CA GLU A 186 -44.33 12.23 58.30
C GLU A 186 -45.06 12.07 59.65
N HIS A 187 -46.36 11.83 59.53
CA HIS A 187 -47.19 11.16 60.53
C HIS A 187 -47.34 9.67 60.18
N PRO A 188 -47.63 8.82 61.18
CA PRO A 188 -47.21 7.42 61.25
C PRO A 188 -48.34 6.40 61.04
N GLY A 189 -47.95 5.17 60.71
CA GLY A 189 -48.63 3.90 60.99
C GLY A 189 -47.51 2.85 61.04
N GLU A 190 -47.45 1.83 61.88
CA GLU A 190 -48.32 1.08 62.81
C GLU A 190 -47.29 0.47 63.81
N GLU A 191 -47.48 0.25 65.10
CA GLU A 191 -48.44 -0.57 65.86
C GLU A 191 -48.27 -0.24 67.37
#